data_AF-A0A1H1SPT2-F1
#
_entry.id   AF-A0A1H1SPT2-F1
#
_cell.length_a   1.000
_cell.length_b   1.000
_cell.length_c   1.000
_cell.angle_alpha   90.00
_cell.angle_beta   90.00
_cell.angle_gamma   90.00
#
_symmetry.space_group_name_H-M   'P 1'
#
loop_
_entity.id
_entity.type
_entity.pdbx_description
1 polymer ?
#
loop_
_entity_poly.entity_id
_entity_poly.type
_entity_poly.pdbx_seq_one_letter_code
_entity_poly.pdbx_strand_id
1 'polypeptide(L)'
;MEMSITFYDAALVGHIIGITLMAGAAFIDLAAFQIFWKVFLKDPAEGVRLEKYLNKLQKFMGIGMLVILISGILMMVKMHEVWGAQLWFRIKMGVLLLIIINGLGLRRMLGSRLKRTLAAYFTGVDIAEAMVKLKNRLMTVQTIQVLLFIIIYVLSIFKFN
;
A
#
# COMPACT_ATOMS: atom_id res chain seq x y z
N MET A 1 -0.93 29.40 -18.83
CA MET A 1 0.28 29.40 -17.98
C MET A 1 1.11 28.21 -18.42
N GLU A 2 2.10 28.42 -19.28
CA GLU A 2 2.95 27.33 -19.80
C GLU A 2 3.82 26.79 -18.66
N MET A 3 3.51 25.58 -18.16
CA MET A 3 4.39 24.90 -17.22
C MET A 3 5.60 24.33 -17.97
N SER A 4 6.80 24.78 -17.60
CA SER A 4 8.06 24.43 -18.24
C SER A 4 8.33 22.91 -18.26
N ILE A 5 9.16 22.45 -19.20
CA ILE A 5 9.61 21.05 -19.31
C ILE A 5 10.09 20.50 -17.95
N THR A 6 10.78 21.33 -17.18
CA THR A 6 11.26 21.05 -15.81
C THR A 6 10.16 20.60 -14.85
N PHE A 7 8.94 21.14 -14.96
CA PHE A 7 7.84 20.80 -14.07
C PHE A 7 7.30 19.38 -14.32
N TYR A 8 7.27 18.96 -15.59
CA TYR A 8 6.86 17.60 -15.95
C TYR A 8 7.88 16.56 -15.49
N ASP A 9 9.17 16.84 -15.69
CA ASP A 9 10.23 15.93 -15.26
C ASP A 9 10.25 15.83 -13.73
N ALA A 10 10.04 16.94 -13.01
CA ALA A 10 9.87 16.92 -11.57
C ALA A 10 8.66 16.08 -11.12
N ALA A 11 7.52 16.20 -11.81
CA ALA A 11 6.35 15.38 -11.52
C ALA A 11 6.62 13.89 -11.80
N LEU A 12 7.28 13.56 -12.91
CA LEU A 12 7.67 12.19 -13.25
C LEU A 12 8.61 11.58 -12.20
N VAL A 13 9.64 12.33 -11.79
CA VAL A 13 10.56 11.91 -10.71
C VAL A 13 9.79 11.70 -9.42
N GLY A 14 8.93 12.64 -9.03
CA GLY A 14 8.06 12.51 -7.86
C GLY A 14 7.18 11.26 -7.92
N HIS A 15 6.63 10.94 -9.08
CA HIS A 15 5.81 9.74 -9.29
C HIS A 15 6.60 8.45 -9.08
N ILE A 16 7.82 8.38 -9.64
CA ILE A 16 8.72 7.24 -9.49
C ILE A 16 9.17 7.08 -8.02
N ILE A 17 9.48 8.19 -7.34
CA ILE A 17 9.80 8.16 -5.91
C ILE A 17 8.60 7.64 -5.12
N GLY A 18 7.41 8.19 -5.35
CA GLY A 18 6.19 7.78 -4.65
C GLY A 18 5.90 6.29 -4.80
N ILE A 19 5.99 5.75 -6.02
CA ILE A 19 5.70 4.34 -6.28
C ILE A 19 6.75 3.41 -5.68
N THR A 20 8.01 3.81 -5.70
CA THR A 20 9.11 3.07 -5.07
C THR A 20 9.00 3.05 -3.56
N LEU A 21 8.67 4.19 -2.94
CA LEU A 21 8.42 4.27 -1.51
C LEU A 21 7.24 3.38 -1.10
N MET A 22 6.13 3.43 -1.84
CA MET A 22 4.96 2.61 -1.53
C MET A 22 5.22 1.12 -1.70
N ALA A 23 5.86 0.72 -2.80
CA ALA A 23 6.18 -0.67 -3.04
C ALA A 23 7.14 -1.21 -1.97
N GLY A 24 8.22 -0.48 -1.69
CA GLY A 24 9.17 -0.84 -0.63
C GLY A 24 8.50 -0.96 0.74
N ALA A 25 7.64 0.00 1.09
CA ALA A 25 6.88 -0.05 2.34
C ALA A 25 5.90 -1.23 2.38
N ALA A 26 5.28 -1.63 1.27
CA ALA A 26 4.41 -2.81 1.21
C ALA A 26 5.19 -4.12 1.42
N PHE A 27 6.39 -4.23 0.84
CA PHE A 27 7.29 -5.37 1.10
C PHE A 27 7.71 -5.44 2.57
N ILE A 28 8.13 -4.31 3.15
CA ILE A 28 8.49 -4.23 4.57
C ILE A 28 7.28 -4.56 5.44
N ASP A 29 6.07 -4.10 5.11
CA ASP A 29 4.85 -4.36 5.88
C ASP A 29 4.50 -5.86 5.88
N LEU A 30 4.66 -6.55 4.74
CA LEU A 30 4.48 -8.00 4.65
C LEU A 30 5.50 -8.74 5.53
N ALA A 31 6.79 -8.41 5.42
CA ALA A 31 7.84 -9.05 6.20
C ALA A 31 7.66 -8.79 7.71
N ALA A 32 7.44 -7.54 8.09
CA ALA A 32 7.21 -7.14 9.48
C ALA A 32 5.95 -7.79 10.06
N PHE A 33 4.91 -8.01 9.26
CA PHE A 33 3.70 -8.69 9.73
C PHE A 33 3.92 -10.19 9.99
N GLN A 34 4.74 -10.86 9.19
CA GLN A 34 5.14 -12.25 9.47
C GLN A 34 5.96 -12.33 10.77
N ILE A 35 6.89 -11.39 10.97
CA ILE A 35 7.67 -11.30 12.22
C ILE A 35 6.75 -11.03 13.41
N PHE A 36 5.82 -10.08 13.29
CA PHE A 36 4.82 -9.77 14.31
C PHE A 36 4.09 -11.02 14.77
N TRP A 37 3.59 -11.87 13.88
CA TRP A 37 2.88 -13.08 14.29
C TRP A 37 3.76 -14.10 14.98
N LYS A 38 5.01 -14.26 14.54
CA LYS A 38 5.96 -15.18 15.19
C LYS A 38 6.30 -14.72 16.61
N VAL A 39 6.45 -13.41 16.81
CA VAL A 39 6.74 -12.79 18.11
C VAL A 39 5.51 -12.82 19.00
N PHE A 40 4.34 -12.40 18.50
CA PHE A 40 3.10 -12.34 19.27
C PHE A 40 2.68 -13.69 19.88
N LEU A 41 2.94 -14.80 19.16
CA LEU A 41 2.65 -16.15 19.68
C LEU A 41 3.59 -16.58 20.83
N LYS A 42 4.78 -15.97 20.94
CA LYS A 42 5.76 -16.26 21.99
C LYS A 42 5.67 -15.27 23.15
N ASP A 43 5.57 -13.99 22.82
CA ASP A 43 5.45 -12.87 23.74
C ASP A 43 4.41 -11.86 23.19
N PRO A 44 3.16 -11.91 23.71
CA PRO A 44 2.12 -10.99 23.33
C PRO A 44 2.43 -9.51 23.62
N ALA A 45 3.20 -9.22 24.69
CA ALA A 45 3.54 -7.85 25.08
C ALA A 45 4.54 -7.24 24.09
N GLU A 46 5.50 -8.02 23.62
CA GLU A 46 6.42 -7.61 22.55
C GLU A 46 5.68 -7.46 21.21
N GLY A 47 4.75 -8.36 20.89
CA GLY A 47 3.90 -8.27 19.71
C GLY A 47 3.13 -6.95 19.62
N VAL A 48 2.60 -6.43 20.73
CA VAL A 48 1.92 -5.12 20.78
C VAL A 48 2.86 -3.96 20.43
N ARG A 49 4.16 -4.06 20.73
CA ARG A 49 5.15 -3.04 20.32
C ARG A 49 5.35 -3.04 18.80
N LEU A 50 5.42 -4.23 18.19
CA LEU A 50 5.50 -4.41 16.74
C LEU A 50 4.24 -3.91 16.01
N GLU A 51 3.05 -4.03 16.61
CA GLU A 51 1.80 -3.48 16.06
C GLU A 51 1.89 -1.96 15.83
N LYS A 52 2.48 -1.22 16.79
CA LYS A 52 2.70 0.23 16.65
C LYS A 52 3.62 0.55 15.47
N TYR A 53 4.63 -0.29 15.22
CA TYR A 53 5.53 -0.13 14.07
C TYR A 53 4.78 -0.35 12.75
N LEU A 54 3.98 -1.41 12.66
CA LEU A 54 3.14 -1.69 11.48
C LEU A 54 2.18 -0.52 11.17
N ASN A 55 1.57 0.06 12.21
CA ASN A 55 0.71 1.24 12.05
C ASN A 55 1.47 2.47 11.54
N LYS A 56 2.71 2.69 11.98
CA LYS A 56 3.55 3.78 11.46
C LYS A 56 3.89 3.55 9.98
N LEU A 57 4.18 2.31 9.61
CA LEU A 57 4.47 1.95 8.22
C LEU A 57 3.26 2.15 7.30
N GLN A 58 2.04 1.86 7.78
CA GLN A 58 0.81 2.19 7.06
C GLN A 58 0.62 3.69 6.84
N LYS A 59 0.94 4.52 7.84
CA LYS A 59 0.92 5.99 7.67
C LYS A 59 1.95 6.45 6.63
N PHE A 60 3.14 5.85 6.66
CA PHE A 60 4.20 6.14 5.68
C PHE A 60 3.78 5.76 4.25
N MET A 61 3.13 4.61 4.05
CA MET A 61 2.53 4.25 2.75
C MET A 61 1.51 5.30 2.26
N GLY A 62 0.73 5.88 3.17
CA GLY A 62 -0.20 6.96 2.84
C GLY A 62 0.48 8.22 2.29
N ILE A 63 1.69 8.55 2.78
CA ILE A 63 2.49 9.66 2.24
C ILE A 63 2.93 9.34 0.81
N GLY A 64 3.48 8.15 0.58
CA GLY A 64 3.88 7.71 -0.77
C GLY A 64 2.70 7.77 -1.75
N MET A 65 1.50 7.40 -1.30
CA MET A 65 0.29 7.47 -2.12
C MET A 65 -0.09 8.89 -2.51
N LEU A 66 -0.03 9.83 -1.56
CA LEU A 66 -0.30 11.23 -1.83
C LEU A 66 0.69 11.79 -2.86
N VAL A 67 1.97 11.42 -2.74
CA VAL A 67 3.00 11.79 -3.73
C VAL A 67 2.67 11.23 -5.11
N ILE A 68 2.32 9.95 -5.24
CA ILE A 68 1.94 9.31 -6.52
C ILE A 68 0.71 9.99 -7.14
N LEU A 69 -0.31 10.27 -6.34
CA LEU A 69 -1.55 10.86 -6.83
C LEU A 69 -1.33 12.28 -7.34
N ILE A 70 -0.67 13.13 -6.54
CA ILE A 70 -0.39 14.51 -6.94
C ILE A 70 0.48 14.52 -8.20
N SER A 71 1.59 13.78 -8.20
CA SER A 71 2.47 13.70 -9.37
C SER A 71 1.77 13.13 -10.61
N GLY A 72 0.95 12.08 -10.46
CA GLY A 72 0.19 11.50 -11.56
C GLY A 72 -0.83 12.47 -12.15
N ILE A 73 -1.54 13.23 -11.31
CA ILE A 73 -2.47 14.27 -11.76
C ILE A 73 -1.72 15.38 -12.50
N LEU A 74 -0.59 15.85 -11.97
CA LEU A 74 0.24 16.88 -12.61
C LEU A 74 0.75 16.44 -13.99
N MET A 75 1.14 15.17 -14.14
CA MET A 75 1.53 14.59 -15.42
C MET A 75 0.34 14.54 -16.41
N MET A 76 -0.85 14.16 -15.94
CA MET A 76 -2.05 14.09 -16.79
C MET A 76 -2.49 15.46 -17.30
N VAL A 77 -2.44 16.50 -16.46
CA VAL A 77 -2.83 17.87 -16.84
C VAL A 77 -1.98 18.40 -17.99
N LYS A 78 -0.68 18.08 -18.04
CA LYS A 78 0.20 18.53 -19.15
C LYS A 78 -0.01 17.74 -20.43
N MET A 79 -0.34 16.45 -20.32
CA MET A 79 -0.37 15.53 -21.45
C MET A 79 -1.70 15.51 -22.24
N HIS A 80 -2.63 16.44 -21.95
CA HIS A 80 -3.89 16.70 -22.68
C HIS A 80 -4.42 15.50 -23.47
N GLU A 81 -5.19 14.61 -22.83
CA GLU A 81 -5.90 13.44 -23.42
C GLU A 81 -5.09 12.38 -24.21
N VAL A 82 -3.88 12.67 -24.71
CA VAL A 82 -3.10 11.79 -25.58
C VAL A 82 -2.76 10.46 -24.90
N TRP A 83 -2.48 10.51 -23.59
CA TRP A 83 -2.15 9.31 -22.80
C TRP A 83 -3.40 8.56 -22.34
N GLY A 84 -4.54 9.24 -22.23
CA GLY A 84 -5.83 8.63 -21.86
C GLY A 84 -6.37 7.68 -22.92
N ALA A 85 -5.92 7.82 -24.18
CA ALA A 85 -6.29 6.93 -25.28
C ALA A 85 -5.55 5.58 -25.24
N GLN A 86 -4.36 5.52 -24.63
CA GLN A 86 -3.53 4.31 -24.63
C GLN A 86 -4.07 3.27 -23.64
N LEU A 87 -4.30 2.05 -24.15
CA LEU A 87 -4.85 0.94 -23.34
C LEU A 87 -3.97 0.65 -22.10
N TRP A 88 -2.65 0.64 -22.29
CA TRP A 88 -1.68 0.46 -21.22
C TRP A 88 -1.85 1.45 -20.06
N PHE A 89 -2.08 2.73 -20.36
CA PHE A 89 -2.25 3.75 -19.34
C PHE A 89 -3.54 3.54 -18.56
N ARG A 90 -4.64 3.18 -19.24
CA ARG A 90 -5.93 2.86 -18.59
C ARG A 90 -5.81 1.68 -17.63
N ILE A 91 -5.14 0.62 -18.05
CA ILE A 91 -4.88 -0.55 -17.19
C ILE A 91 -4.04 -0.13 -15.98
N LYS A 92 -2.95 0.61 -16.18
CA LYS A 92 -2.08 1.08 -15.09
C LYS A 92 -2.85 1.92 -14.07
N MET A 93 -3.74 2.80 -14.53
CA MET A 93 -4.60 3.60 -13.65
C MET A 93 -5.62 2.74 -12.89
N GLY A 94 -6.21 1.74 -13.54
CA GLY A 94 -7.07 0.76 -12.88
C GLY A 94 -6.35 0.00 -11.76
N VAL A 95 -5.13 -0.47 -12.04
CA VAL A 95 -4.29 -1.16 -11.02
C VAL A 95 -3.91 -0.19 -9.89
N LEU A 96 -3.59 1.07 -10.20
CA LEU A 96 -3.33 2.08 -9.18
C LEU A 96 -4.54 2.28 -8.26
N LEU A 97 -5.76 2.36 -8.81
CA LEU A 97 -6.97 2.43 -7.99
C LEU A 97 -7.16 1.19 -7.10
N LEU A 98 -6.86 -0.01 -7.61
CA LEU A 98 -6.89 -1.23 -6.79
C LEU A 98 -5.87 -1.20 -5.65
N ILE A 99 -4.65 -0.69 -5.89
CA ILE A 99 -3.61 -0.48 -4.87
C ILE A 99 -4.11 0.45 -3.76
N ILE A 100 -4.82 1.51 -4.15
CA ILE A 100 -5.41 2.48 -3.23
C ILE A 100 -6.48 1.83 -2.36
N ILE A 101 -7.44 1.14 -2.99
CA ILE A 101 -8.56 0.49 -2.28
C ILE A 101 -8.05 -0.59 -1.34
N ASN A 102 -7.11 -1.42 -1.80
CA ASN A 102 -6.56 -2.52 -1.01
C ASN A 102 -5.65 -2.01 0.12
N GLY A 103 -4.78 -1.04 -0.17
CA GLY A 103 -3.82 -0.48 0.78
C GLY A 103 -4.40 0.49 1.82
N LEU A 104 -5.17 1.51 1.41
CA LEU A 104 -5.75 2.47 2.36
C LEU A 104 -7.13 2.05 2.87
N GLY A 105 -7.90 1.32 2.08
CA GLY A 105 -9.22 0.84 2.48
C GLY A 105 -9.13 -0.42 3.32
N LEU A 106 -8.87 -1.56 2.67
CA LEU A 106 -8.96 -2.88 3.29
C LEU A 106 -7.90 -3.10 4.37
N ARG A 107 -6.63 -2.81 4.09
CA ARG A 107 -5.52 -3.02 5.06
C ARG A 107 -5.68 -2.15 6.30
N ARG A 108 -6.07 -0.87 6.16
CA ARG A 108 -6.30 0.04 7.30
C ARG A 108 -7.49 -0.41 8.14
N MET A 109 -8.59 -0.81 7.49
CA MET A 109 -9.77 -1.34 8.19
C MET A 109 -9.40 -2.59 8.99
N LEU A 110 -8.71 -3.56 8.39
CA LEU A 110 -8.29 -4.78 9.06
C LEU A 110 -7.25 -4.52 10.16
N GLY A 111 -6.33 -3.56 9.98
CA GLY A 111 -5.39 -3.13 11.02
C GLY A 111 -6.09 -2.54 12.25
N SER A 112 -7.14 -1.75 12.05
CA SER A 112 -7.96 -1.26 13.17
C SER A 112 -8.70 -2.38 13.91
N ARG A 113 -9.13 -3.41 13.18
CA ARG A 113 -9.73 -4.62 13.78
C ARG A 113 -8.69 -5.39 14.59
N LEU A 114 -7.46 -5.52 14.07
CA LEU A 114 -6.36 -6.19 14.77
C LEU A 114 -6.10 -5.52 16.12
N LYS A 115 -5.99 -4.19 16.14
CA LYS A 115 -5.81 -3.43 17.38
C LYS A 115 -6.91 -3.70 18.41
N ARG A 116 -8.18 -3.74 17.97
CA ARG A 116 -9.33 -4.01 18.85
C ARG A 116 -9.30 -5.44 19.38
N THR A 117 -9.02 -6.42 18.52
CA THR A 117 -8.99 -7.82 18.93
C THR A 117 -7.80 -8.12 19.84
N LEU A 118 -6.65 -7.47 19.62
CA LEU A 118 -5.52 -7.51 20.55
C LEU A 118 -5.88 -6.94 21.93
N ALA A 119 -6.62 -5.82 21.99
CA ALA A 119 -7.07 -5.28 23.27
C ALA A 119 -8.01 -6.26 24.01
N ALA A 120 -8.89 -6.96 23.29
CA ALA A 120 -9.79 -7.97 23.86
C ALA A 120 -9.05 -9.23 24.37
N TYR A 121 -7.91 -9.58 23.75
CA TYR A 121 -7.04 -10.66 24.21
C TYR A 121 -6.60 -10.46 25.67
N PHE A 122 -6.14 -9.25 25.99
CA PHE A 122 -5.66 -8.92 27.34
C PHE A 122 -6.78 -8.82 28.38
N THR A 123 -8.04 -8.78 27.95
CA THR A 123 -9.21 -8.83 28.85
C THR A 123 -9.71 -10.26 29.13
N GLY A 124 -9.02 -11.28 28.63
CA GLY A 124 -9.34 -12.70 28.91
C GLY A 124 -10.46 -13.28 28.03
N VAL A 125 -10.84 -12.61 26.95
CA VAL A 125 -11.84 -13.12 25.99
C VAL A 125 -11.16 -14.16 25.08
N ASP A 126 -11.78 -15.32 24.86
CA ASP A 126 -11.32 -16.27 23.86
C ASP A 126 -11.52 -15.69 22.45
N ILE A 127 -10.41 -15.44 21.78
CA ILE A 127 -10.36 -14.81 20.45
C ILE A 127 -9.55 -15.66 19.46
N ALA A 128 -9.22 -16.91 19.79
CA ALA A 128 -8.29 -17.72 19.00
C ALA A 128 -8.76 -17.86 17.53
N GLU A 129 -10.02 -18.19 17.32
CA GLU A 129 -10.59 -18.34 15.98
C GLU A 129 -10.64 -17.00 15.22
N ALA A 130 -11.04 -15.92 15.91
CA ALA A 130 -11.10 -14.57 15.33
C ALA A 130 -9.70 -14.08 14.91
N MET A 131 -8.66 -14.41 15.68
CA MET A 131 -7.28 -14.08 15.36
C MET A 131 -6.73 -14.82 14.15
N VAL A 132 -7.01 -16.12 14.02
CA VAL A 132 -6.60 -16.89 12.84
C VAL A 132 -7.27 -16.35 11.58
N LYS A 133 -8.58 -16.09 11.63
CA LYS A 133 -9.31 -15.49 10.49
C LYS A 133 -8.75 -14.12 10.12
N LEU A 134 -8.43 -13.28 11.12
CA LEU A 134 -7.90 -11.94 10.88
C LEU A 134 -6.48 -11.98 10.31
N LYS A 135 -5.61 -12.86 10.82
CA LYS A 135 -4.27 -13.12 10.29
C LYS A 135 -4.34 -13.45 8.80
N ASN A 136 -5.16 -14.42 8.42
CA ASN A 136 -5.26 -14.86 7.04
C ASN A 136 -5.75 -13.74 6.11
N ARG A 137 -6.78 -12.98 6.52
CA ARG A 137 -7.27 -11.83 5.73
C ARG A 137 -6.21 -10.75 5.56
N LEU A 138 -5.47 -10.41 6.63
CA LEU A 138 -4.41 -9.42 6.57
C LEU A 138 -3.25 -9.89 5.67
N MET A 139 -2.87 -11.16 5.75
CA MET A 139 -1.88 -11.76 4.85
C MET A 139 -2.33 -11.66 3.40
N THR A 140 -3.56 -12.07 3.08
CA THR A 140 -4.11 -11.99 1.72
C THR A 140 -4.07 -10.57 1.17
N VAL A 141 -4.53 -9.59 1.95
CA VAL A 141 -4.52 -8.18 1.54
C VAL A 141 -3.10 -7.68 1.27
N GLN A 142 -2.12 -8.00 2.13
CA GLN A 142 -0.73 -7.60 1.91
C GLN A 142 -0.10 -8.29 0.71
N THR A 143 -0.34 -9.58 0.52
CA THR A 143 0.15 -10.34 -0.64
C THR A 143 -0.42 -9.76 -1.93
N ILE A 144 -1.73 -9.49 -1.97
CA ILE A 144 -2.37 -8.83 -3.11
C ILE A 144 -1.72 -7.46 -3.35
N GLN A 145 -1.46 -6.67 -2.30
CA GLN A 145 -0.82 -5.36 -2.45
C GLN A 145 0.54 -5.45 -3.13
N VAL A 146 1.40 -6.39 -2.69
CA VAL A 146 2.71 -6.62 -3.28
C VAL A 146 2.59 -7.07 -4.74
N LEU A 147 1.66 -7.98 -5.04
CA LEU A 147 1.40 -8.43 -6.41
C LEU A 147 0.95 -7.27 -7.32
N LEU A 148 0.07 -6.39 -6.83
CA LEU A 148 -0.37 -5.22 -7.59
C LEU A 148 0.78 -4.25 -7.89
N PHE A 149 1.71 -4.04 -6.94
CA PHE A 149 2.90 -3.23 -7.19
C PHE A 149 3.81 -3.88 -8.24
N ILE A 150 4.01 -5.21 -8.17
CA ILE A 150 4.78 -5.95 -9.18
C ILE A 150 4.14 -5.76 -10.56
N ILE A 151 2.81 -5.92 -10.67
CA ILE A 151 2.08 -5.68 -11.93
C ILE A 151 2.30 -4.26 -12.44
N ILE A 152 2.22 -3.25 -11.58
CA ILE A 152 2.49 -1.85 -11.97
C ILE A 152 3.92 -1.65 -12.49
N TYR A 153 4.92 -2.31 -11.90
CA TYR A 153 6.29 -2.23 -12.37
C TYR A 153 6.47 -2.92 -13.72
N VAL A 154 5.89 -4.11 -13.89
CA VAL A 154 5.89 -4.84 -15.16
C VAL A 154 5.22 -4.00 -16.24
N LEU A 155 4.04 -3.45 -15.98
CA LEU A 155 3.38 -2.51 -16.88
C LEU A 155 4.29 -1.31 -17.15
N SER A 156 4.96 -0.74 -16.16
CA SER A 156 5.86 0.41 -16.38
C SER A 156 7.01 0.15 -17.36
N ILE A 157 7.43 -1.11 -17.52
CA ILE A 157 8.45 -1.54 -18.48
C ILE A 157 7.81 -1.86 -19.85
N PHE A 158 6.74 -2.66 -19.86
CA PHE A 158 6.09 -3.12 -21.08
C PHE A 158 4.96 -2.18 -21.49
N LYS A 159 5.25 -1.25 -22.41
CA LYS A 159 4.26 -0.37 -23.03
C LYS A 159 3.63 -1.06 -24.24
N PHE A 160 2.31 -1.12 -24.30
CA PHE A 160 1.53 -1.70 -25.41
C PHE A 160 0.28 -0.85 -25.69
N ASN A 161 -0.31 -1.00 -26.86
CA ASN A 161 -1.54 -0.29 -27.25
C ASN A 161 -2.59 -1.29 -27.72
#